data_AF-A0A6C2U9D9-F1
#
_entry.id   AF-A0A6C2U9D9-F1
#
_cell.length_a   1.000
_cell.length_b   1.000
_cell.length_c   1.000
_cell.angle_alpha   90.00
_cell.angle_beta   90.00
_cell.angle_gamma   90.00
#
_symmetry.space_group_name_H-M   'P 1'
#
loop_
_entity.id
_entity.type
_entity.pdbx_description
1 polymer ?
#
loop_
_entity_poly.entity_id
_entity_poly.type
_entity_poly.pdbx_seq_one_letter_code
_entity_poly.pdbx_strand_id
1 'polypeptide(L)'
;MSKRFFAKHAKSSAMMVSLAIHGILLVVALSFVAVTVITKEDQIFEAVKVKRPKMALKKLQVPVNIKKKKTQKPKLRKRIVVKPTLNKVPDIKMPEITGVKGGMAGAGDGFGGAVGIGFTLPELDFFGAKAKGEKVVFVVHFGPATIGGTPLKRMTGYVIRKRLEDLVNGLPDYTLFNVACYWMQDTWAMNPEMMLASPANKQKVRDWMAPVNPLQGDYGHCFVVPGKMGRTITQAAGNYPEKIDSGLPFYSPKWVYPYVVPGAQAKKYLPASKKGYVHWSRGVSWAVLEQKADTIFILTTNYIDGFGSGDKGRPEALVQSYKKMFADVYGPDKKRWPTINVVVLKHTKDPDVVLNAQFGPVWKGTRGDGSVIDNISKFMNDEEKELYKQLASGDASALSLPEPAPTIVEQPPTNEKDPTPTVAAESGFPMNPILGKWKFKFDGAKKYTTRQFTADGKCIQRNQRGKIEWESGFSMRSAISATTVRNDMLHELQSDGTLRLLDNLIATRVE
;
A
#
# COMPACT_ATOMS: atom_id res chain seq x y z
N MET A 1 -0.07 26.91 -82.28
CA MET A 1 0.99 26.13 -81.59
C MET A 1 1.87 27.15 -80.89
N SER A 2 2.08 27.17 -79.57
CA SER A 2 2.61 26.12 -78.70
C SER A 2 2.00 26.17 -77.28
N LYS A 3 2.11 25.05 -76.58
CA LYS A 3 1.39 24.64 -75.36
C LYS A 3 1.98 25.31 -74.09
N ARG A 4 1.17 25.93 -73.24
CA ARG A 4 0.70 25.40 -71.92
C ARG A 4 1.68 24.43 -71.24
N PHE A 5 2.57 24.90 -70.34
CA PHE A 5 3.32 24.02 -69.42
C PHE A 5 3.70 24.60 -68.02
N PHE A 6 3.13 25.71 -67.54
CA PHE A 6 3.54 26.30 -66.24
C PHE A 6 2.44 26.46 -65.19
N ALA A 7 1.49 25.52 -65.10
CA ALA A 7 0.42 25.63 -64.12
C ALA A 7 0.04 24.33 -63.42
N LYS A 8 1.01 23.56 -62.86
CA LYS A 8 0.72 22.48 -61.88
C LYS A 8 1.93 22.11 -60.97
N HIS A 9 2.50 23.00 -60.15
CA HIS A 9 3.43 22.58 -59.06
C HIS A 9 3.45 23.46 -57.78
N ALA A 10 2.38 24.19 -57.47
CA ALA A 10 2.33 24.97 -56.21
C ALA A 10 2.41 24.10 -54.93
N LYS A 11 2.03 22.81 -55.00
CA LYS A 11 2.15 21.86 -53.86
C LYS A 11 3.56 21.31 -53.65
N SER A 12 4.45 21.42 -54.64
CA SER A 12 5.83 20.92 -54.55
C SER A 12 6.79 21.94 -53.91
N SER A 13 6.44 23.23 -53.98
CA SER A 13 7.27 24.32 -53.44
C SER A 13 7.26 24.35 -51.90
N ALA A 14 6.08 24.20 -51.29
CA ALA A 14 5.95 24.19 -49.82
C ALA A 14 6.65 22.99 -49.16
N MET A 15 6.63 21.82 -49.80
CA MET A 15 7.35 20.63 -49.31
C MET A 15 8.87 20.84 -49.34
N MET A 16 9.39 21.44 -50.41
CA MET A 16 10.84 21.69 -50.55
C MET A 16 11.34 22.74 -49.56
N VAL A 17 10.55 23.79 -49.31
CA VAL A 17 10.84 24.80 -48.28
C VAL A 17 10.80 24.18 -46.87
N SER A 18 9.81 23.34 -46.59
CA SER A 18 9.73 22.63 -45.29
C SER A 18 10.92 21.69 -45.09
N LEU A 19 11.32 20.95 -46.13
CA LEU A 19 12.47 20.04 -46.06
C LEU A 19 13.78 20.80 -45.81
N ALA A 20 13.95 21.97 -46.46
CA ALA A 20 15.12 22.83 -46.27
C ALA A 20 15.20 23.37 -44.83
N ILE A 21 14.07 23.82 -44.26
CA ILE A 21 14.01 24.31 -42.88
C ILE A 21 14.36 23.19 -41.89
N HIS A 22 13.82 21.97 -42.10
CA HIS A 22 14.15 20.82 -41.24
C HIS A 22 15.61 20.42 -41.36
N GLY A 23 16.19 20.48 -42.57
CA GLY A 23 17.62 20.23 -42.79
C GLY A 23 18.51 21.21 -42.01
N ILE A 24 18.17 22.49 -42.03
CA ILE A 24 18.90 23.53 -41.28
C ILE A 24 18.80 23.27 -39.77
N LEU A 25 17.60 22.97 -39.25
CA LEU A 25 17.40 22.68 -37.83
C LEU A 25 18.19 21.46 -37.37
N LEU A 26 18.30 20.43 -38.21
CA LEU A 26 19.09 19.24 -37.94
C LEU A 26 20.59 19.55 -37.81
N VAL A 27 21.13 20.38 -38.72
CA VAL A 27 22.54 20.81 -38.69
C VAL A 27 22.85 21.63 -37.44
N VAL A 28 21.97 22.55 -37.05
CA VAL A 28 22.15 23.34 -35.82
C VAL A 28 22.12 22.45 -34.58
N ALA A 29 21.18 21.51 -34.50
CA ALA A 29 21.08 20.59 -33.36
C ALA A 29 22.31 19.69 -33.23
N LEU A 30 22.81 19.12 -34.34
CA LEU A 30 24.02 18.29 -34.33
C LEU A 30 25.27 19.10 -33.97
N SER A 31 25.39 20.33 -34.48
CA SER A 31 26.51 21.21 -34.16
C SER A 31 26.53 21.61 -32.68
N PHE A 32 25.36 21.87 -32.09
CA PHE A 32 25.24 22.19 -30.67
C PHE A 32 25.67 21.01 -29.77
N VAL A 33 25.26 19.79 -30.12
CA VAL A 33 25.68 18.57 -29.39
C VAL A 33 27.19 18.36 -29.50
N ALA A 34 27.79 18.56 -30.68
CA ALA A 34 29.23 18.41 -30.87
C ALA A 34 30.04 19.36 -29.97
N VAL A 35 29.64 20.64 -29.88
CA VAL A 35 30.33 21.62 -29.03
C VAL A 35 30.23 21.24 -27.55
N THR A 36 29.03 20.87 -27.07
CA THR A 36 28.83 20.51 -25.66
C THR A 36 29.54 19.22 -25.23
N VAL A 37 29.81 18.29 -26.16
CA VAL A 37 30.52 17.05 -25.86
C VAL A 37 32.04 17.22 -25.87
N ILE A 38 32.58 18.09 -26.72
CA ILE A 38 34.03 18.30 -26.89
C ILE A 38 34.60 19.23 -25.81
N THR A 39 33.87 20.26 -25.37
CA THR A 39 34.35 21.20 -24.35
C THR A 39 33.94 20.80 -22.94
N LYS A 40 34.19 19.55 -22.53
CA LYS A 40 34.10 19.21 -21.10
C LYS A 40 35.32 19.80 -20.41
N GLU A 41 35.11 20.85 -19.62
CA GLU A 41 36.15 21.39 -18.76
C GLU A 41 36.55 20.31 -17.74
N ASP A 42 37.82 19.91 -17.75
CA ASP A 42 38.37 19.00 -16.77
C ASP A 42 38.19 19.62 -15.37
N GLN A 43 37.34 19.00 -14.56
CA GLN A 43 37.14 19.39 -13.16
C GLN A 43 38.41 19.03 -12.37
N ILE A 44 39.35 19.97 -12.30
CA ILE A 44 40.53 19.85 -11.45
C ILE A 44 40.06 20.05 -10.01
N PHE A 45 39.98 18.96 -9.26
CA PHE A 45 39.61 18.99 -7.85
C PHE A 45 40.76 19.55 -7.02
N GLU A 46 40.72 20.84 -6.72
CA GLU A 46 41.57 21.43 -5.69
C GLU A 46 41.04 21.04 -4.30
N ALA A 47 41.73 20.10 -3.65
CA ALA A 47 41.41 19.70 -2.28
C ALA A 47 41.67 20.87 -1.31
N VAL A 48 40.60 21.51 -0.84
CA VAL A 48 40.69 22.53 0.22
C VAL A 48 41.32 21.90 1.46
N LYS A 49 42.53 22.33 1.81
CA LYS A 49 43.29 21.81 2.97
C LYS A 49 42.65 22.31 4.27
N VAL A 50 41.68 21.56 4.79
CA VAL A 50 41.02 21.85 6.07
C VAL A 50 42.05 21.74 7.21
N LYS A 51 42.46 22.88 7.78
CA LYS A 51 43.28 22.93 9.00
C LYS A 51 42.41 22.52 10.20
N ARG A 52 42.43 21.24 10.55
CA ARG A 52 41.80 20.74 11.77
C ARG A 52 42.58 21.24 13.00
N PRO A 53 41.95 21.92 13.97
CA PRO A 53 42.59 22.26 15.23
C PRO A 53 42.96 20.98 15.99
N LYS A 54 44.25 20.78 16.29
CA LYS A 54 44.69 19.66 17.13
C LYS A 54 44.46 20.04 18.59
N MET A 55 43.47 19.42 19.23
CA MET A 55 43.30 19.51 20.68
C MET A 55 44.44 18.79 21.40
N ALA A 56 45.08 19.44 22.36
CA ALA A 56 46.07 18.80 23.23
C ALA A 56 45.36 17.96 24.29
N LEU A 57 45.67 16.66 24.35
CA LEU A 57 45.15 15.73 25.34
C LEU A 57 45.68 16.13 26.73
N LYS A 58 44.77 16.50 27.66
CA LYS A 58 45.11 16.72 29.06
C LYS A 58 45.41 15.37 29.71
N LYS A 59 46.65 15.18 30.18
CA LYS A 59 47.06 13.97 30.92
C LYS A 59 46.41 13.99 32.31
N LEU A 60 45.60 12.98 32.61
CA LEU A 60 45.08 12.73 33.96
C LEU A 60 46.25 12.36 34.88
N GLN A 61 46.67 13.28 35.74
CA GLN A 61 47.55 12.97 36.86
C GLN A 61 46.69 12.42 37.99
N VAL A 62 46.60 11.10 38.09
CA VAL A 62 46.00 10.44 39.25
C VAL A 62 47.12 10.18 40.26
N PRO A 63 47.11 10.82 41.44
CA PRO A 63 48.06 10.48 42.50
C PRO A 63 47.67 9.12 43.10
N VAL A 64 48.33 8.06 42.62
CA VAL A 64 48.20 6.72 43.20
C VAL A 64 49.09 6.64 44.44
N ASN A 65 48.47 6.62 45.62
CA ASN A 65 49.16 6.23 46.86
C ASN A 65 49.49 4.73 46.80
N ILE A 66 50.72 4.40 46.42
CA ILE A 66 51.22 3.03 46.31
C ILE A 66 51.47 2.48 47.72
N LYS A 67 50.48 1.80 48.32
CA LYS A 67 50.74 0.85 49.41
C LYS A 67 51.27 -0.45 48.80
N LYS A 68 52.58 -0.68 48.91
CA LYS A 68 53.27 -1.90 48.44
C LYS A 68 52.72 -3.14 49.18
N LYS A 69 51.81 -3.90 48.56
CA LYS A 69 51.49 -5.26 49.00
C LYS A 69 52.50 -6.24 48.42
N LYS A 70 53.18 -7.00 49.30
CA LYS A 70 54.12 -8.08 48.95
C LYS A 70 53.45 -9.08 48.00
N THR A 71 54.06 -9.31 46.85
CA THR A 71 53.72 -10.39 45.91
C THR A 71 54.21 -11.73 46.46
N GLN A 72 53.30 -12.59 46.93
CA GLN A 72 53.58 -14.02 47.07
C GLN A 72 53.57 -14.65 45.68
N LYS A 73 54.66 -15.33 45.31
CA LYS A 73 54.74 -16.08 44.05
C LYS A 73 53.70 -17.22 44.06
N PRO A 74 52.79 -17.31 43.06
CA PRO A 74 51.82 -18.39 42.97
C PRO A 74 52.54 -19.74 42.78
N LYS A 75 52.23 -20.74 43.61
CA LYS A 75 52.68 -22.12 43.40
C LYS A 75 51.95 -22.69 42.18
N LEU A 76 52.72 -23.15 41.18
CA LEU A 76 52.25 -23.92 40.02
C LEU A 76 51.41 -25.12 40.47
N ARG A 77 50.09 -25.07 40.27
CA ARG A 77 49.25 -26.28 40.32
C ARG A 77 49.18 -26.89 38.92
N LYS A 78 49.33 -28.21 38.86
CA LYS A 78 49.40 -29.01 37.63
C LYS A 78 48.16 -28.80 36.77
N ARG A 79 48.39 -28.56 35.48
CA ARG A 79 47.41 -28.38 34.41
C ARG A 79 46.54 -29.63 34.30
N ILE A 80 45.24 -29.51 34.55
CA ILE A 80 44.28 -30.53 34.14
C ILE A 80 44.13 -30.40 32.63
N VAL A 81 44.65 -31.39 31.89
CA VAL A 81 44.46 -31.49 30.44
C VAL A 81 43.07 -32.08 30.22
N VAL A 82 42.08 -31.22 30.06
CA VAL A 82 40.80 -31.63 29.47
C VAL A 82 41.01 -31.67 27.96
N LYS A 83 40.91 -32.86 27.36
CA LYS A 83 40.84 -33.00 25.89
C LYS A 83 39.55 -32.32 25.43
N PRO A 84 39.60 -31.24 24.62
CA PRO A 84 38.39 -30.68 24.06
C PRO A 84 37.79 -31.70 23.08
N THR A 85 36.60 -32.21 23.39
CA THR A 85 35.75 -32.86 22.40
C THR A 85 35.31 -31.79 21.41
N LEU A 86 35.97 -31.76 20.25
CA LEU A 86 35.56 -30.97 19.09
C LEU A 86 34.18 -31.45 18.64
N ASN A 87 33.14 -30.67 18.95
CA ASN A 87 31.88 -30.79 18.24
C ASN A 87 32.16 -30.51 16.76
N LYS A 88 31.89 -31.50 15.91
CA LYS A 88 31.99 -31.38 14.45
C LYS A 88 31.00 -30.32 13.99
N VAL A 89 31.52 -29.11 13.75
CA VAL A 89 30.83 -28.14 12.89
C VAL A 89 30.67 -28.78 11.50
N PRO A 90 29.46 -28.80 10.91
CA PRO A 90 29.31 -29.20 9.52
C PRO A 90 30.19 -28.32 8.64
N ASP A 91 30.86 -28.94 7.67
CA ASP A 91 31.74 -28.30 6.72
C ASP A 91 30.92 -27.35 5.82
N ILE A 92 30.83 -26.07 6.23
CA ILE A 92 30.25 -25.01 5.40
C ILE A 92 31.24 -24.77 4.27
N LYS A 93 31.02 -25.46 3.15
CA LYS A 93 31.66 -25.12 1.89
C LYS A 93 31.19 -23.72 1.50
N MET A 94 32.02 -22.73 1.79
CA MET A 94 31.89 -21.43 1.15
C MET A 94 32.05 -21.66 -0.36
N PRO A 95 31.06 -21.31 -1.20
CA PRO A 95 31.26 -21.35 -2.64
C PRO A 95 32.46 -20.47 -2.97
N GLU A 96 33.38 -21.00 -3.78
CA GLU A 96 34.53 -20.26 -4.25
C GLU A 96 34.04 -18.96 -4.88
N ILE A 97 34.32 -17.84 -4.21
CA ILE A 97 34.19 -16.52 -4.81
C ILE A 97 35.29 -16.47 -5.87
N THR A 98 34.92 -16.84 -7.10
CA THR A 98 35.75 -16.60 -8.28
C THR A 98 35.99 -15.10 -8.34
N GLY A 99 37.20 -14.70 -7.93
CA GLY A 99 37.65 -13.33 -7.98
C GLY A 99 37.54 -12.81 -9.40
N VAL A 100 36.62 -11.87 -9.63
CA VAL A 100 36.69 -10.97 -10.78
C VAL A 100 37.88 -10.06 -10.53
N LYS A 101 39.02 -10.58 -10.99
CA LYS A 101 40.29 -9.90 -11.20
C LYS A 101 40.02 -8.54 -11.83
N GLY A 102 40.49 -7.48 -11.19
CA GLY A 102 40.36 -6.12 -11.68
C GLY A 102 40.89 -5.94 -13.10
N GLY A 103 40.21 -5.09 -13.87
CA GLY A 103 40.65 -4.67 -15.20
C GLY A 103 39.47 -4.32 -16.10
N MET A 104 39.44 -3.06 -16.52
CA MET A 104 38.55 -2.42 -17.51
C MET A 104 37.83 -3.33 -18.53
N ALA A 105 36.54 -3.01 -18.71
CA ALA A 105 35.61 -3.21 -19.85
C ALA A 105 34.33 -3.94 -19.38
N GLY A 106 33.11 -3.47 -19.59
CA GLY A 106 32.65 -2.45 -20.53
C GLY A 106 31.46 -1.64 -20.01
N ALA A 107 31.28 -0.51 -20.68
CA ALA A 107 30.20 0.43 -20.50
C ALA A 107 28.84 -0.24 -20.73
N GLY A 108 27.92 -0.05 -19.78
CA GLY A 108 26.52 -0.41 -19.90
C GLY A 108 25.84 -0.31 -18.55
N ASP A 109 24.87 0.59 -18.43
CA ASP A 109 23.92 0.72 -17.31
C ASP A 109 24.47 1.17 -15.94
N GLY A 110 24.79 2.47 -15.91
CA GLY A 110 24.06 3.40 -15.04
C GLY A 110 23.87 3.03 -13.56
N PHE A 111 24.92 3.16 -12.75
CA PHE A 111 24.80 3.72 -11.40
C PHE A 111 26.18 4.27 -10.97
N GLY A 112 26.45 5.52 -11.34
CA GLY A 112 27.65 6.22 -10.87
C GLY A 112 27.38 6.82 -9.50
N GLY A 113 28.10 6.35 -8.47
CA GLY A 113 28.20 7.07 -7.20
C GLY A 113 28.15 6.25 -5.90
N ALA A 114 28.33 4.93 -5.92
CA ALA A 114 28.68 4.18 -4.73
C ALA A 114 29.82 3.23 -5.07
N VAL A 115 30.91 3.31 -4.32
CA VAL A 115 32.01 2.36 -4.37
C VAL A 115 31.41 0.98 -4.11
N GLY A 116 31.26 0.19 -5.16
CA GLY A 116 30.64 -1.12 -5.12
C GLY A 116 31.48 -2.09 -4.30
N ILE A 117 31.15 -2.21 -3.03
CA ILE A 117 31.21 -3.53 -2.39
C ILE A 117 30.19 -4.35 -3.18
N GLY A 118 30.58 -5.54 -3.67
CA GLY A 118 29.85 -6.36 -4.64
C GLY A 118 28.49 -6.93 -4.18
N PHE A 119 27.67 -6.15 -3.50
CA PHE A 119 26.28 -6.44 -3.18
C PHE A 119 25.41 -5.94 -4.34
N THR A 120 25.10 -6.82 -5.27
CA THR A 120 24.01 -6.57 -6.21
C THR A 120 22.70 -6.56 -5.42
N LEU A 121 22.01 -5.41 -5.39
CA LEU A 121 20.65 -5.34 -4.82
C LEU A 121 19.76 -6.36 -5.54
N PRO A 122 19.03 -7.22 -4.80
CA PRO A 122 18.15 -8.20 -5.44
C PRO A 122 17.03 -7.49 -6.18
N GLU A 123 16.67 -8.06 -7.32
CA GLU A 123 15.52 -7.62 -8.09
C GLU A 123 14.23 -8.08 -7.38
N LEU A 124 13.33 -7.13 -7.15
CA LEU A 124 12.01 -7.35 -6.59
C LEU A 124 11.02 -7.49 -7.74
N ASP A 125 10.20 -8.53 -7.72
CA ASP A 125 9.19 -8.81 -8.75
C ASP A 125 7.78 -8.80 -8.13
N PHE A 126 7.04 -7.71 -8.33
CA PHE A 126 5.64 -7.61 -7.92
C PHE A 126 4.73 -7.90 -9.11
N PHE A 127 4.26 -9.14 -9.24
CA PHE A 127 3.35 -9.56 -10.32
C PHE A 127 3.87 -9.25 -11.73
N GLY A 128 5.17 -9.46 -11.96
CA GLY A 128 5.85 -9.21 -13.23
C GLY A 128 6.46 -7.83 -13.37
N ALA A 129 6.15 -6.88 -12.47
CA ALA A 129 6.80 -5.57 -12.47
C ALA A 129 8.08 -5.66 -11.63
N LYS A 130 9.23 -5.37 -12.26
CA LYS A 130 10.54 -5.58 -11.67
C LYS A 130 11.23 -4.28 -11.29
N ALA A 131 11.84 -4.24 -10.10
CA ALA A 131 12.65 -3.09 -9.68
C ALA A 131 13.73 -3.45 -8.67
N LYS A 132 14.69 -2.53 -8.48
CA LYS A 132 15.75 -2.61 -7.47
C LYS A 132 15.73 -1.34 -6.64
N GLY A 133 15.74 -1.48 -5.31
CA GLY A 133 15.71 -0.34 -4.40
C GLY A 133 16.02 -0.71 -2.96
N GLU A 134 16.47 0.28 -2.20
CA GLU A 134 16.75 0.15 -0.77
C GLU A 134 15.55 0.62 0.08
N LYS A 135 14.68 1.47 -0.48
CA LYS A 135 13.53 2.08 0.18
C LYS A 135 12.25 1.82 -0.60
N VAL A 136 11.58 0.72 -0.27
CA VAL A 136 10.50 0.14 -1.07
C VAL A 136 9.13 0.41 -0.46
N VAL A 137 8.20 0.94 -1.24
CA VAL A 137 6.80 1.12 -0.81
C VAL A 137 5.86 0.33 -1.69
N PHE A 138 4.92 -0.38 -1.08
CA PHE A 138 3.82 -1.05 -1.78
C PHE A 138 2.52 -0.29 -1.54
N VAL A 139 1.85 0.11 -2.63
CA VAL A 139 0.53 0.76 -2.63
C VAL A 139 -0.47 -0.19 -3.29
N VAL A 140 -1.30 -0.84 -2.47
CA VAL A 140 -2.10 -1.99 -2.92
C VAL A 140 -3.60 -1.69 -2.87
N HIS A 141 -4.30 -1.99 -3.97
CA HIS A 141 -5.73 -1.80 -4.05
C HIS A 141 -6.51 -2.92 -3.34
N PHE A 142 -7.29 -2.57 -2.31
CA PHE A 142 -8.23 -3.48 -1.62
C PHE A 142 -9.67 -2.94 -1.64
N GLY A 143 -10.06 -2.34 -2.77
CA GLY A 143 -11.42 -1.88 -3.04
C GLY A 143 -12.32 -2.93 -3.74
N PRO A 144 -13.51 -2.54 -4.23
CA PRO A 144 -14.56 -3.42 -4.78
C PRO A 144 -14.18 -4.15 -6.08
N ALA A 145 -13.10 -3.71 -6.73
CA ALA A 145 -12.53 -4.39 -7.88
C ALA A 145 -11.70 -5.60 -7.45
N THR A 146 -10.91 -5.45 -6.38
CA THR A 146 -10.07 -6.53 -5.82
C THR A 146 -10.85 -7.47 -4.92
N ILE A 147 -11.76 -6.94 -4.09
CA ILE A 147 -12.55 -7.69 -3.11
C ILE A 147 -14.04 -7.48 -3.42
N GLY A 148 -14.84 -8.54 -3.41
CA GLY A 148 -16.28 -8.42 -3.59
C GLY A 148 -17.01 -9.71 -3.27
N GLY A 149 -18.32 -9.74 -3.56
CA GLY A 149 -19.19 -10.85 -3.17
C GLY A 149 -19.09 -12.12 -4.01
N THR A 150 -18.28 -12.15 -5.08
CA THR A 150 -18.10 -13.38 -5.88
C THR A 150 -16.91 -14.19 -5.37
N PRO A 151 -16.94 -15.53 -5.47
CA PRO A 151 -15.82 -16.40 -5.08
C PRO A 151 -14.50 -15.97 -5.72
N LEU A 152 -14.52 -15.64 -7.01
CA LEU A 152 -13.33 -15.19 -7.73
C LEU A 152 -12.78 -13.88 -7.13
N LYS A 153 -13.62 -12.89 -6.84
CA LYS A 153 -13.16 -11.62 -6.24
C LYS A 153 -12.66 -11.81 -4.80
N ARG A 154 -13.30 -12.67 -4.00
CA ARG A 154 -12.77 -13.03 -2.67
C ARG A 154 -11.38 -13.64 -2.79
N MET A 155 -11.20 -14.58 -3.72
CA MET A 155 -9.89 -15.18 -3.96
C MET A 155 -8.89 -14.19 -4.54
N THR A 156 -9.31 -13.24 -5.38
CA THR A 156 -8.44 -12.17 -5.88
C THR A 156 -7.81 -11.37 -4.75
N GLY A 157 -8.62 -10.88 -3.82
CA GLY A 157 -8.10 -10.17 -2.64
C GLY A 157 -7.21 -11.04 -1.76
N TYR A 158 -7.53 -12.32 -1.63
CA TYR A 158 -6.75 -13.26 -0.81
C TYR A 158 -5.38 -13.50 -1.43
N VAL A 159 -5.31 -13.82 -2.72
CA VAL A 159 -4.05 -14.07 -3.44
C VAL A 159 -3.18 -12.81 -3.45
N ILE A 160 -3.76 -11.64 -3.70
CA ILE A 160 -2.99 -10.37 -3.66
C ILE A 160 -2.37 -10.13 -2.29
N ARG A 161 -3.13 -10.40 -1.21
CA ARG A 161 -2.60 -10.33 0.15
C ARG A 161 -1.46 -11.33 0.37
N LYS A 162 -1.64 -12.60 0.00
CA LYS A 162 -0.59 -13.63 0.19
C LYS A 162 0.68 -13.31 -0.60
N ARG A 163 0.56 -12.87 -1.85
CA ARG A 163 1.73 -12.48 -2.66
C ARG A 163 2.43 -11.23 -2.14
N LEU A 164 1.71 -10.28 -1.56
CA LEU A 164 2.32 -9.16 -0.85
C LEU A 164 3.10 -9.65 0.38
N GLU A 165 2.57 -10.59 1.16
CA GLU A 165 3.28 -11.21 2.29
C GLU A 165 4.55 -11.93 1.82
N ASP A 166 4.48 -12.70 0.74
CA ASP A 166 5.62 -13.41 0.15
C ASP A 166 6.71 -12.44 -0.27
N LEU A 167 6.34 -11.31 -0.88
CA LEU A 167 7.30 -10.29 -1.31
C LEU A 167 7.97 -9.57 -0.17
N VAL A 168 7.19 -9.17 0.84
CA VAL A 168 7.76 -8.57 2.06
C VAL A 168 8.70 -9.55 2.74
N ASN A 169 8.37 -10.84 2.75
CA ASN A 169 9.24 -11.89 3.28
C ASN A 169 10.55 -12.05 2.48
N GLY A 170 10.46 -11.92 1.16
CA GLY A 170 11.61 -11.96 0.26
C GLY A 170 12.53 -10.74 0.30
N LEU A 171 12.11 -9.64 0.95
CA LEU A 171 12.97 -8.46 1.08
C LEU A 171 14.22 -8.77 1.92
N PRO A 172 15.41 -8.28 1.53
CA PRO A 172 16.60 -8.33 2.38
C PRO A 172 16.40 -7.55 3.67
N ASP A 173 16.96 -8.03 4.79
CA ASP A 173 16.75 -7.41 6.11
C ASP A 173 17.25 -5.95 6.23
N TYR A 174 18.18 -5.54 5.35
CA TYR A 174 18.68 -4.17 5.29
C TYR A 174 17.76 -3.22 4.50
N THR A 175 16.80 -3.73 3.73
CA THR A 175 15.84 -2.93 2.96
C THR A 175 14.89 -2.22 3.91
N LEU A 176 14.69 -0.92 3.70
CA LEU A 176 13.62 -0.16 4.33
C LEU A 176 12.35 -0.34 3.50
N PHE A 177 11.24 -0.63 4.15
CA PHE A 177 9.99 -0.82 3.46
C PHE A 177 8.79 -0.27 4.22
N ASN A 178 7.69 -0.04 3.49
CA ASN A 178 6.39 0.22 4.08
C ASN A 178 5.27 -0.20 3.12
N VAL A 179 4.05 -0.32 3.63
CA VAL A 179 2.88 -0.74 2.86
C VAL A 179 1.71 0.19 3.16
N ALA A 180 0.96 0.55 2.12
CA ALA A 180 -0.34 1.20 2.25
C ALA A 180 -1.37 0.48 1.39
N CYS A 181 -2.59 0.37 1.90
CA CYS A 181 -3.74 0.00 1.09
C CYS A 181 -4.52 1.25 0.70
N TYR A 182 -5.20 1.20 -0.44
CA TYR A 182 -6.02 2.33 -0.88
C TYR A 182 -7.32 1.90 -1.56
N TRP A 183 -8.29 2.80 -1.52
CA TRP A 183 -9.46 2.81 -2.38
C TRP A 183 -10.09 4.21 -2.40
N MET A 184 -10.43 4.71 -3.59
CA MET A 184 -11.09 6.00 -3.78
C MET A 184 -10.39 7.16 -3.03
N GLN A 185 -10.96 7.71 -1.97
CA GLN A 185 -10.34 8.79 -1.20
C GLN A 185 -9.55 8.28 0.02
N ASP A 186 -9.48 6.99 0.24
CA ASP A 186 -8.80 6.42 1.38
C ASP A 186 -7.42 5.89 0.99
N THR A 187 -6.45 6.18 1.85
CA THR A 187 -5.10 5.60 1.81
C THR A 187 -4.75 5.31 3.25
N TRP A 188 -4.59 4.04 3.59
CA TRP A 188 -4.34 3.58 4.93
C TRP A 188 -2.95 2.94 4.98
N ALA A 189 -2.01 3.64 5.60
CA ALA A 189 -0.66 3.16 5.79
C ALA A 189 -0.56 2.20 6.99
N MET A 190 0.34 1.23 6.91
CA MET A 190 0.64 0.34 8.03
C MET A 190 1.43 1.04 9.13
N ASN A 191 2.39 1.89 8.75
CA ASN A 191 3.27 2.58 9.68
C ASN A 191 3.52 4.01 9.16
N PRO A 192 3.75 5.01 10.03
CA PRO A 192 3.97 6.38 9.58
C PRO A 192 5.36 6.61 8.99
N GLU A 193 6.32 5.74 9.32
CA GLU A 193 7.70 5.79 8.84
C GLU A 193 8.11 4.42 8.27
N MET A 194 9.11 4.42 7.39
CA MET A 194 9.67 3.17 6.86
C MET A 194 10.29 2.32 7.96
N MET A 195 10.18 1.01 7.81
CA MET A 195 10.73 0.03 8.74
C MET A 195 11.76 -0.82 8.04
N LEU A 196 12.82 -1.23 8.75
CA LEU A 196 13.72 -2.26 8.24
C LEU A 196 12.97 -3.57 8.04
N ALA A 197 13.30 -4.33 7.00
CA ALA A 197 12.72 -5.64 6.70
C ALA A 197 13.22 -6.74 7.65
N SER A 198 13.30 -6.47 8.95
CA SER A 198 13.60 -7.47 9.97
C SER A 198 12.50 -8.53 10.05
N PRO A 199 12.80 -9.75 10.53
CA PRO A 199 11.78 -10.79 10.72
C PRO A 199 10.56 -10.32 11.52
N ALA A 200 10.76 -9.48 12.54
CA ALA A 200 9.68 -8.91 13.34
C ALA A 200 8.80 -7.93 12.55
N ASN A 201 9.39 -7.07 11.72
CA ASN A 201 8.63 -6.14 10.88
C ASN A 201 7.93 -6.83 9.70
N LYS A 202 8.54 -7.90 9.17
CA LYS A 202 7.89 -8.80 8.19
C LYS A 202 6.67 -9.49 8.80
N GLN A 203 6.78 -9.99 10.04
CA GLN A 203 5.64 -10.54 10.78
C GLN A 203 4.57 -9.48 11.04
N LYS A 204 4.97 -8.24 11.36
CA LYS A 204 4.04 -7.12 11.56
C LYS A 204 3.14 -6.88 10.34
N VAL A 205 3.63 -7.06 9.11
CA VAL A 205 2.77 -7.01 7.90
C VAL A 205 1.73 -8.12 7.88
N ARG A 206 2.12 -9.35 8.21
CA ARG A 206 1.17 -10.47 8.30
C ARG A 206 0.10 -10.22 9.34
N ASP A 207 0.48 -9.73 10.52
CA ASP A 207 -0.46 -9.44 11.60
C ASP A 207 -1.40 -8.28 11.23
N TRP A 208 -0.88 -7.29 10.52
CA TRP A 208 -1.64 -6.15 10.00
C TRP A 208 -2.67 -6.58 8.96
N MET A 209 -2.29 -7.48 8.04
CA MET A 209 -3.11 -7.98 6.94
C MET A 209 -3.95 -9.22 7.28
N ALA A 210 -3.72 -9.90 8.41
CA ALA A 210 -4.46 -11.09 8.83
C ALA A 210 -6.00 -10.93 8.75
N PRO A 211 -6.60 -9.82 9.23
CA PRO A 211 -8.04 -9.58 9.09
C PRO A 211 -8.48 -9.13 7.69
N VAL A 212 -7.57 -8.78 6.78
CA VAL A 212 -7.94 -8.29 5.45
C VAL A 212 -8.52 -9.42 4.61
N ASN A 213 -9.74 -9.20 4.11
CA ASN A 213 -10.43 -10.10 3.19
C ASN A 213 -10.57 -11.56 3.70
N PRO A 214 -11.30 -11.81 4.80
CA PRO A 214 -11.66 -13.16 5.18
C PRO A 214 -12.48 -13.81 4.06
N LEU A 215 -12.16 -15.07 3.71
CA LEU A 215 -12.86 -15.77 2.62
C LEU A 215 -14.35 -15.98 2.90
N GLN A 216 -14.73 -15.94 4.18
CA GLN A 216 -16.11 -16.03 4.64
C GLN A 216 -16.63 -14.67 5.14
N GLY A 217 -17.94 -14.48 5.06
CA GLY A 217 -18.65 -13.31 5.59
C GLY A 217 -19.30 -12.42 4.52
N ASP A 218 -20.37 -11.74 4.92
CA ASP A 218 -21.12 -10.79 4.09
C ASP A 218 -20.60 -9.36 4.31
N TYR A 219 -19.64 -8.96 3.48
CA TYR A 219 -19.06 -7.62 3.48
C TYR A 219 -18.61 -7.19 2.08
N GLY A 220 -18.53 -5.89 1.83
CA GLY A 220 -18.12 -5.34 0.53
C GLY A 220 -16.62 -5.46 0.29
N HIS A 221 -15.84 -4.57 0.89
CA HIS A 221 -14.38 -4.49 0.81
C HIS A 221 -13.82 -3.78 2.04
N CYS A 222 -12.48 -3.73 2.19
CA CYS A 222 -11.80 -3.27 3.41
C CYS A 222 -12.15 -1.83 3.85
N PHE A 223 -12.57 -1.00 2.90
CA PHE A 223 -12.87 0.42 3.11
C PHE A 223 -14.36 0.71 3.34
N VAL A 224 -15.21 -0.31 3.39
CA VAL A 224 -16.61 -0.13 3.78
C VAL A 224 -16.66 0.01 5.30
N VAL A 225 -16.67 1.24 5.78
CA VAL A 225 -16.65 1.53 7.22
C VAL A 225 -18.03 2.06 7.66
N PRO A 226 -18.75 1.36 8.56
CA PRO A 226 -20.09 1.77 8.97
C PRO A 226 -20.07 2.94 9.97
N GLY A 227 -21.09 3.79 9.87
CA GLY A 227 -21.48 4.73 10.92
C GLY A 227 -20.42 5.80 11.27
N LYS A 228 -20.23 6.04 12.57
CA LYS A 228 -19.37 7.14 13.07
C LYS A 228 -17.88 6.93 12.75
N MET A 229 -17.45 5.70 12.53
CA MET A 229 -16.04 5.36 12.31
C MET A 229 -15.47 6.02 11.04
N GLY A 230 -16.28 6.20 9.99
CA GLY A 230 -15.83 6.94 8.80
C GLY A 230 -15.40 8.37 9.11
N ARG A 231 -16.08 9.07 10.06
CA ARG A 231 -15.67 10.41 10.49
C ARG A 231 -14.37 10.40 11.28
N THR A 232 -14.19 9.42 12.16
CA THR A 232 -12.95 9.22 12.91
C THR A 232 -11.76 9.02 11.97
N ILE A 233 -11.93 8.20 10.92
CA ILE A 233 -10.91 7.97 9.89
C ILE A 233 -10.57 9.27 9.14
N THR A 234 -11.57 10.03 8.71
CA THR A 234 -11.35 11.31 8.02
C THR A 234 -10.63 12.32 8.91
N GLN A 235 -10.97 12.38 10.21
CA GLN A 235 -10.32 13.26 11.17
C GLN A 235 -8.85 12.84 11.40
N ALA A 236 -8.60 11.56 11.64
CA ALA A 236 -7.25 11.02 11.79
C ALA A 236 -6.40 11.25 10.54
N ALA A 237 -6.99 11.19 9.34
CA ALA A 237 -6.29 11.53 8.10
C ALA A 237 -5.80 12.97 8.08
N GLY A 238 -6.64 13.92 8.54
CA GLY A 238 -6.26 15.33 8.68
C GLY A 238 -5.19 15.58 9.73
N ASN A 239 -5.09 14.70 10.73
CA ASN A 239 -4.13 14.72 11.83
C ASN A 239 -2.99 13.70 11.65
N TYR A 240 -2.69 13.28 10.43
CA TYR A 240 -1.64 12.30 10.17
C TYR A 240 -0.33 12.68 10.91
N PRO A 241 0.32 11.77 11.65
CA PRO A 241 0.12 10.31 11.68
C PRO A 241 -0.72 9.76 12.84
N GLU A 242 -1.95 10.23 13.04
CA GLU A 242 -2.86 9.64 14.02
C GLU A 242 -3.21 8.17 13.68
N LYS A 243 -3.04 7.26 14.65
CA LYS A 243 -3.31 5.82 14.50
C LYS A 243 -4.75 5.49 14.88
N ILE A 244 -5.38 4.61 14.11
CA ILE A 244 -6.65 3.96 14.45
C ILE A 244 -6.42 2.46 14.57
N ASP A 245 -6.68 1.88 15.73
CA ASP A 245 -6.53 0.44 15.99
C ASP A 245 -7.75 -0.19 16.70
N SER A 246 -8.83 0.58 16.85
CA SER A 246 -10.07 0.11 17.45
C SER A 246 -11.28 0.49 16.59
N GLY A 247 -12.30 -0.37 16.61
CA GLY A 247 -13.56 -0.18 15.87
C GLY A 247 -13.45 -0.28 14.34
N LEU A 248 -12.28 -0.64 13.81
CA LEU A 248 -12.13 -1.03 12.41
C LEU A 248 -12.91 -2.32 12.13
N PRO A 249 -13.52 -2.47 10.94
CA PRO A 249 -14.20 -3.70 10.56
C PRO A 249 -13.28 -4.92 10.61
N PHE A 250 -13.82 -6.09 10.98
CA PHE A 250 -13.06 -7.34 11.07
C PHE A 250 -12.44 -7.82 9.75
N TYR A 251 -12.86 -7.24 8.62
CA TYR A 251 -12.37 -7.51 7.27
C TYR A 251 -11.39 -6.46 6.73
N SER A 252 -11.00 -5.50 7.56
CA SER A 252 -10.06 -4.41 7.26
C SER A 252 -8.73 -4.62 8.01
N PRO A 253 -7.65 -3.90 7.68
CA PRO A 253 -6.39 -4.06 8.38
C PRO A 253 -6.52 -3.84 9.88
N LYS A 254 -5.71 -4.53 10.69
CA LYS A 254 -5.83 -4.55 12.16
C LYS A 254 -5.70 -3.17 12.80
N TRP A 255 -4.91 -2.29 12.18
CA TRP A 255 -4.82 -0.87 12.50
C TRP A 255 -4.52 -0.09 11.23
N VAL A 256 -4.69 1.23 11.24
CA VAL A 256 -4.37 2.08 10.08
C VAL A 256 -3.81 3.42 10.52
N TYR A 257 -2.97 3.99 9.67
CA TYR A 257 -2.62 5.40 9.67
C TYR A 257 -3.24 6.03 8.42
N PRO A 258 -4.46 6.58 8.52
CA PRO A 258 -5.14 7.19 7.38
C PRO A 258 -4.35 8.41 6.89
N TYR A 259 -4.17 8.55 5.58
CA TYR A 259 -3.41 9.63 5.00
C TYR A 259 -4.25 10.43 4.00
N VAL A 260 -4.10 11.76 4.06
CA VAL A 260 -4.50 12.70 3.02
C VAL A 260 -3.32 13.61 2.73
N VAL A 261 -3.10 13.93 1.46
CA VAL A 261 -2.06 14.91 1.10
C VAL A 261 -2.47 16.27 1.69
N PRO A 262 -1.61 16.92 2.50
CA PRO A 262 -1.88 18.25 3.03
C PRO A 262 -2.32 19.22 1.94
N GLY A 263 -3.37 20.00 2.20
CA GLY A 263 -3.99 20.86 1.17
C GLY A 263 -3.02 21.85 0.50
N ALA A 264 -2.02 22.35 1.24
CA ALA A 264 -0.97 23.20 0.69
C ALA A 264 -0.08 22.46 -0.32
N GLN A 265 0.30 21.21 -0.02
CA GLN A 265 1.11 20.36 -0.91
C GLN A 265 0.29 19.92 -2.13
N ALA A 266 -0.98 19.55 -1.93
CA ALA A 266 -1.89 19.22 -3.02
C ALA A 266 -2.04 20.40 -4.01
N LYS A 267 -2.25 21.62 -3.51
CA LYS A 267 -2.30 22.84 -4.33
C LYS A 267 -0.97 23.16 -5.01
N LYS A 268 0.16 22.96 -4.33
CA LYS A 268 1.50 23.21 -4.88
C LYS A 268 1.79 22.34 -6.10
N TYR A 269 1.56 21.03 -5.99
CA TYR A 269 1.95 20.09 -7.04
C TYR A 269 0.85 19.87 -8.07
N LEU A 270 -0.41 19.95 -7.67
CA LEU A 270 -1.58 19.66 -8.51
C LEU A 270 -2.64 20.78 -8.45
N PRO A 271 -2.29 22.04 -8.76
CA PRO A 271 -3.17 23.21 -8.58
C PRO A 271 -4.47 23.14 -9.39
N ALA A 272 -4.45 22.46 -10.54
CA ALA A 272 -5.59 22.38 -11.44
C ALA A 272 -6.61 21.29 -11.05
N SER A 273 -6.31 20.46 -10.03
CA SER A 273 -7.24 19.44 -9.55
C SER A 273 -8.12 19.98 -8.41
N LYS A 274 -9.45 19.89 -8.57
CA LYS A 274 -10.41 20.22 -7.51
C LYS A 274 -10.41 19.19 -6.37
N LYS A 275 -10.03 17.93 -6.65
CA LYS A 275 -10.08 16.81 -5.69
C LYS A 275 -8.71 16.46 -5.10
N GLY A 276 -7.63 17.13 -5.55
CA GLY A 276 -6.26 16.79 -5.18
C GLY A 276 -5.86 15.39 -5.66
N TYR A 277 -5.05 14.69 -4.86
CA TYR A 277 -4.63 13.31 -5.10
C TYR A 277 -5.64 12.31 -4.50
N VAL A 278 -6.01 11.32 -5.28
CA VAL A 278 -7.00 10.28 -4.94
C VAL A 278 -6.58 8.93 -5.54
N HIS A 279 -7.21 7.84 -5.12
CA HIS A 279 -6.87 6.48 -5.50
C HIS A 279 -5.38 6.20 -5.23
N TRP A 280 -4.70 5.47 -6.11
CA TRP A 280 -3.28 5.17 -5.98
C TRP A 280 -2.42 6.43 -5.98
N SER A 281 -2.89 7.53 -6.59
CA SER A 281 -2.09 8.74 -6.76
C SER A 281 -1.83 9.43 -5.41
N ARG A 282 -2.73 9.22 -4.45
CA ARG A 282 -2.56 9.60 -3.04
C ARG A 282 -1.53 8.73 -2.34
N GLY A 283 -1.57 7.40 -2.53
CA GLY A 283 -0.59 6.48 -1.97
C GLY A 283 0.84 6.74 -2.49
N VAL A 284 0.99 7.11 -3.76
CA VAL A 284 2.29 7.57 -4.29
C VAL A 284 2.74 8.87 -3.65
N SER A 285 1.83 9.83 -3.49
CA SER A 285 2.16 11.09 -2.79
C SER A 285 2.64 10.82 -1.36
N TRP A 286 1.97 9.92 -0.63
CA TRP A 286 2.40 9.45 0.70
C TRP A 286 3.80 8.82 0.67
N ALA A 287 4.05 7.91 -0.28
CA ALA A 287 5.34 7.24 -0.44
C ALA A 287 6.49 8.21 -0.71
N VAL A 288 6.20 9.33 -1.38
CA VAL A 288 7.20 10.34 -1.73
C VAL A 288 7.40 11.34 -0.60
N LEU A 289 6.31 11.94 -0.11
CA LEU A 289 6.35 13.05 0.85
C LEU A 289 6.73 12.57 2.24
N GLU A 290 6.13 11.47 2.70
CA GLU A 290 6.31 10.96 4.05
C GLU A 290 7.42 9.90 4.12
N GLN A 291 7.44 8.97 3.16
CA GLN A 291 8.36 7.82 3.22
C GLN A 291 9.69 8.04 2.51
N LYS A 292 9.76 8.98 1.57
CA LYS A 292 10.94 9.24 0.72
C LYS A 292 11.47 7.96 0.04
N ALA A 293 10.55 7.16 -0.49
CA ALA A 293 10.84 5.90 -1.16
C ALA A 293 11.69 6.11 -2.42
N ASP A 294 12.55 5.14 -2.75
CA ASP A 294 13.23 5.10 -4.05
C ASP A 294 12.50 4.20 -5.06
N THR A 295 11.71 3.25 -4.56
CA THR A 295 11.01 2.26 -5.36
C THR A 295 9.58 2.14 -4.87
N ILE A 296 8.62 2.43 -5.74
CA ILE A 296 7.21 2.41 -5.41
C ILE A 296 6.51 1.41 -6.32
N PHE A 297 5.89 0.40 -5.73
CA PHE A 297 5.04 -0.55 -6.41
C PHE A 297 3.57 -0.19 -6.22
N ILE A 298 2.81 -0.17 -7.32
CA ILE A 298 1.38 0.13 -7.30
C ILE A 298 0.64 -1.06 -7.89
N LEU A 299 -0.29 -1.65 -7.13
CA LEU A 299 -1.29 -2.54 -7.68
C LEU A 299 -2.61 -1.80 -7.82
N THR A 300 -3.04 -1.62 -9.06
CA THR A 300 -4.24 -0.85 -9.43
C THR A 300 -5.10 -1.61 -10.43
N THR A 301 -6.23 -1.03 -10.80
CA THR A 301 -7.11 -1.55 -11.85
C THR A 301 -7.00 -0.66 -13.09
N ASN A 302 -7.96 0.22 -13.31
CA ASN A 302 -8.12 1.02 -14.52
C ASN A 302 -8.39 2.50 -14.24
N TYR A 303 -8.13 2.97 -13.02
CA TYR A 303 -8.38 4.35 -12.63
C TYR A 303 -7.08 5.14 -12.66
N ILE A 304 -7.03 6.20 -13.46
CA ILE A 304 -6.01 7.25 -13.39
C ILE A 304 -6.69 8.55 -13.01
N ASP A 305 -6.74 8.81 -11.70
CA ASP A 305 -7.43 9.96 -11.17
C ASP A 305 -6.44 11.02 -10.68
N GLY A 306 -6.49 12.13 -11.41
CA GLY A 306 -5.90 13.43 -11.13
C GLY A 306 -6.57 14.54 -11.96
N PHE A 307 -7.36 14.17 -12.99
CA PHE A 307 -7.99 15.09 -13.94
C PHE A 307 -9.24 14.52 -14.67
N GLY A 308 -9.99 13.63 -14.04
CA GLY A 308 -11.12 12.91 -14.65
C GLY A 308 -11.18 11.49 -14.10
N SER A 309 -12.25 10.75 -14.41
CA SER A 309 -12.41 9.35 -14.04
C SER A 309 -12.27 8.45 -15.26
N GLY A 310 -11.50 7.36 -15.15
CA GLY A 310 -11.28 6.39 -16.23
C GLY A 310 -10.53 7.00 -17.42
N ASP A 311 -11.05 6.82 -18.63
CA ASP A 311 -10.44 7.26 -19.91
C ASP A 311 -10.31 8.79 -20.05
N LYS A 312 -10.84 9.56 -19.08
CA LYS A 312 -10.71 11.02 -18.99
C LYS A 312 -9.56 11.46 -18.08
N GLY A 313 -8.78 10.53 -17.53
CA GLY A 313 -7.58 10.85 -16.76
C GLY A 313 -6.57 11.64 -17.60
N ARG A 314 -5.77 12.50 -16.96
CA ARG A 314 -4.63 13.19 -17.60
C ARG A 314 -3.32 12.66 -17.01
N PRO A 315 -2.87 11.46 -17.40
CA PRO A 315 -1.68 10.83 -16.84
C PRO A 315 -0.44 11.72 -16.99
N GLU A 316 -0.32 12.49 -18.08
CA GLU A 316 0.82 13.39 -18.30
C GLU A 316 0.86 14.49 -17.22
N ALA A 317 -0.29 15.08 -16.91
CA ALA A 317 -0.37 16.15 -15.92
C ALA A 317 -0.06 15.63 -14.50
N LEU A 318 -0.49 14.39 -14.20
CA LEU A 318 -0.14 13.72 -12.95
C LEU A 318 1.36 13.39 -12.87
N VAL A 319 1.97 12.94 -13.96
CA VAL A 319 3.42 12.69 -14.00
C VAL A 319 4.21 13.97 -13.83
N GLN A 320 3.77 15.08 -14.43
CA GLN A 320 4.41 16.37 -14.21
C GLN A 320 4.27 16.84 -12.76
N SER A 321 3.15 16.55 -12.08
CA SER A 321 3.01 16.86 -10.65
C SER A 321 3.99 16.04 -9.80
N TYR A 322 4.18 14.76 -10.12
CA TYR A 322 5.20 13.93 -9.46
C TYR A 322 6.62 14.40 -9.73
N LYS A 323 6.96 14.78 -10.96
CA LYS A 323 8.30 15.30 -11.27
C LYS A 323 8.62 16.56 -10.47
N LYS A 324 7.65 17.46 -10.27
CA LYS A 324 7.79 18.62 -9.37
C LYS A 324 8.01 18.19 -7.92
N MET A 325 7.19 17.24 -7.45
CA MET A 325 7.34 16.67 -6.11
C MET A 325 8.70 16.01 -5.91
N PHE A 326 9.22 15.31 -6.92
CA PHE A 326 10.52 14.64 -6.86
C PHE A 326 11.67 15.63 -6.85
N ALA A 327 11.59 16.68 -7.66
CA ALA A 327 12.58 17.75 -7.66
C ALA A 327 12.72 18.39 -6.26
N ASP A 328 11.60 18.58 -5.56
CA ASP A 328 11.58 19.19 -4.24
C ASP A 328 12.03 18.23 -3.13
N VAL A 329 11.70 16.94 -3.22
CA VAL A 329 12.02 15.94 -2.18
C VAL A 329 13.41 15.33 -2.35
N TYR A 330 13.80 14.97 -3.58
CA TYR A 330 15.04 14.25 -3.89
C TYR A 330 16.12 15.15 -4.52
N GLY A 331 15.75 16.38 -4.90
CA GLY A 331 16.63 17.34 -5.55
C GLY A 331 16.55 17.28 -7.09
N PRO A 332 17.33 18.14 -7.77
CA PRO A 332 17.28 18.30 -9.23
C PRO A 332 17.84 17.11 -10.00
N ASP A 333 18.64 16.26 -9.36
CA ASP A 333 19.22 15.08 -10.00
C ASP A 333 18.15 13.99 -10.19
N LYS A 334 17.70 13.86 -11.44
CA LYS A 334 16.73 12.86 -11.87
C LYS A 334 17.17 11.44 -11.60
N LYS A 335 18.48 11.17 -11.44
CA LYS A 335 18.96 9.82 -11.12
C LYS A 335 18.46 9.34 -9.76
N ARG A 336 18.31 10.27 -8.81
CA ARG A 336 17.85 10.01 -7.44
C ARG A 336 16.33 9.95 -7.30
N TRP A 337 15.58 10.24 -8.36
CA TRP A 337 14.13 10.20 -8.33
C TRP A 337 13.62 8.76 -8.27
N PRO A 338 12.51 8.52 -7.57
CA PRO A 338 11.99 7.19 -7.42
C PRO A 338 11.47 6.60 -8.72
N THR A 339 11.52 5.28 -8.82
CA THR A 339 10.82 4.52 -9.85
C THR A 339 9.40 4.20 -9.39
N ILE A 340 8.42 4.41 -10.26
CA ILE A 340 7.04 3.96 -10.04
C ILE A 340 6.76 2.76 -10.93
N ASN A 341 6.58 1.60 -10.30
CA ASN A 341 6.28 0.33 -10.94
C ASN A 341 4.78 0.05 -10.83
N VAL A 342 4.12 -0.26 -11.94
CA VAL A 342 2.67 -0.35 -12.01
C VAL A 342 2.23 -1.75 -12.43
N VAL A 343 1.39 -2.35 -11.60
CA VAL A 343 0.71 -3.62 -11.85
C VAL A 343 -0.77 -3.32 -12.07
N VAL A 344 -1.28 -3.65 -13.25
CA VAL A 344 -2.68 -3.48 -13.63
C VAL A 344 -3.43 -4.81 -13.49
N LEU A 345 -4.39 -4.88 -12.57
CA LEU A 345 -5.32 -5.99 -12.46
C LEU A 345 -6.43 -5.85 -13.50
N LYS A 346 -6.53 -6.84 -14.39
CA LYS A 346 -7.52 -6.85 -15.48
C LYS A 346 -8.95 -6.91 -14.95
N HIS A 347 -9.69 -5.85 -15.24
CA HIS A 347 -11.16 -5.81 -15.18
C HIS A 347 -11.80 -5.38 -16.51
N THR A 348 -11.00 -4.88 -17.45
CA THR A 348 -11.43 -4.34 -18.76
C THR A 348 -11.09 -5.33 -19.88
N LYS A 349 -11.70 -5.12 -21.06
CA LYS A 349 -11.47 -5.99 -22.24
C LYS A 349 -10.02 -5.91 -22.77
N ASP A 350 -9.28 -4.85 -22.46
CA ASP A 350 -7.90 -4.64 -22.91
C ASP A 350 -7.01 -4.01 -21.81
N PRO A 351 -6.40 -4.81 -20.93
CA PRO A 351 -5.53 -4.33 -19.86
C PRO A 351 -4.17 -3.82 -20.38
N ASP A 352 -3.73 -4.27 -21.55
CA ASP A 352 -2.47 -3.81 -22.16
C ASP A 352 -2.60 -2.37 -22.65
N VAL A 353 -3.76 -2.00 -23.19
CA VAL A 353 -4.09 -0.60 -23.50
C VAL A 353 -4.12 0.24 -22.22
N VAL A 354 -4.72 -0.26 -21.13
CA VAL A 354 -4.72 0.46 -19.85
C VAL A 354 -3.28 0.67 -19.34
N LEU A 355 -2.46 -0.39 -19.33
CA LEU A 355 -1.08 -0.30 -18.88
C LEU A 355 -0.25 0.64 -19.75
N ASN A 356 -0.37 0.57 -21.08
CA ASN A 356 0.50 1.30 -21.99
C ASN A 356 0.01 2.71 -22.33
N ALA A 357 -1.28 2.89 -22.58
CA ALA A 357 -1.84 4.19 -22.94
C ALA A 357 -2.09 5.05 -21.71
N GLN A 358 -2.63 4.47 -20.64
CA GLN A 358 -2.99 5.23 -19.45
C GLN A 358 -1.82 5.30 -18.47
N PHE A 359 -1.27 4.14 -18.06
CA PHE A 359 -0.19 4.10 -17.07
C PHE A 359 1.21 4.24 -17.67
N GLY A 360 1.36 4.07 -18.98
CA GLY A 360 2.63 4.17 -19.70
C GLY A 360 3.37 5.46 -19.41
N PRO A 361 2.72 6.65 -19.51
CA PRO A 361 3.34 7.91 -19.11
C PRO A 361 3.89 7.91 -17.68
N VAL A 362 3.27 7.16 -16.76
CA VAL A 362 3.63 7.10 -15.33
C VAL A 362 4.89 6.27 -15.12
N TRP A 363 4.85 4.98 -15.45
CA TRP A 363 5.98 4.10 -15.17
C TRP A 363 7.17 4.39 -16.09
N LYS A 364 6.94 4.62 -17.40
CA LYS A 364 8.03 5.04 -18.31
C LYS A 364 8.59 6.40 -17.92
N GLY A 365 7.72 7.34 -17.51
CA GLY A 365 8.11 8.70 -17.12
C GLY A 365 8.91 8.78 -15.82
N THR A 366 8.93 7.70 -15.03
CA THR A 366 9.65 7.57 -13.76
C THR A 366 10.72 6.48 -13.78
N ARG A 367 10.98 5.86 -14.95
CA ARG A 367 11.94 4.75 -15.11
C ARG A 367 11.57 3.49 -14.30
N GLY A 368 10.29 3.32 -14.01
CA GLY A 368 9.78 2.07 -13.46
C GLY A 368 9.38 1.09 -14.55
N ASP A 369 8.76 0.01 -14.10
CA ASP A 369 8.30 -1.11 -14.93
C ASP A 369 6.78 -1.29 -14.85
N GLY A 370 6.19 -1.95 -15.84
CA GLY A 370 4.75 -2.12 -15.97
C GLY A 370 4.37 -3.57 -16.25
N SER A 371 3.38 -4.08 -15.52
CA SER A 371 2.86 -5.45 -15.74
C SER A 371 1.33 -5.52 -15.65
N VAL A 372 0.79 -6.61 -16.18
CA VAL A 372 -0.64 -6.91 -16.19
C VAL A 372 -0.90 -8.24 -15.48
N ILE A 373 -1.83 -8.25 -14.53
CA ILE A 373 -2.46 -9.46 -14.03
C ILE A 373 -3.72 -9.68 -14.88
N ASP A 374 -3.59 -10.48 -15.93
CA ASP A 374 -4.69 -10.76 -16.86
C ASP A 374 -5.68 -11.80 -16.29
N ASN A 375 -5.16 -12.73 -15.50
CA ASN A 375 -5.93 -13.72 -14.77
C ASN A 375 -5.24 -14.03 -13.44
N ILE A 376 -5.90 -13.70 -12.33
CA ILE A 376 -5.37 -13.93 -10.98
C ILE A 376 -5.14 -15.42 -10.67
N SER A 377 -5.86 -16.33 -11.34
CA SER A 377 -5.69 -17.78 -11.10
C SER A 377 -4.31 -18.29 -11.52
N LYS A 378 -3.58 -17.56 -12.37
CA LYS A 378 -2.18 -17.88 -12.73
C LYS A 378 -1.21 -17.67 -11.57
N PHE A 379 -1.61 -16.87 -10.57
CA PHE A 379 -0.83 -16.58 -9.38
C PHE A 379 -1.29 -17.40 -8.17
N MET A 380 -2.28 -18.29 -8.35
CA MET A 380 -2.72 -19.22 -7.31
C MET A 380 -1.83 -20.45 -7.27
N ASN A 381 -1.40 -20.84 -6.06
CA ASN A 381 -0.85 -22.18 -5.83
C ASN A 381 -1.98 -23.23 -5.83
N ASP A 382 -1.64 -24.51 -5.71
CA ASP A 382 -2.64 -25.58 -5.82
C ASP A 382 -3.63 -25.60 -4.65
N GLU A 383 -3.21 -25.21 -3.45
CA GLU A 383 -4.09 -25.04 -2.28
C GLU A 383 -5.10 -23.90 -2.49
N GLU A 384 -4.66 -22.77 -3.02
CA GLU A 384 -5.51 -21.61 -3.33
C GLU A 384 -6.49 -21.91 -4.45
N LYS A 385 -6.09 -22.70 -5.45
CA LYS A 385 -7.02 -23.19 -6.49
C LYS A 385 -8.09 -24.08 -5.88
N GLU A 386 -7.74 -24.91 -4.90
CA GLU A 386 -8.71 -25.77 -4.21
C GLU A 386 -9.66 -24.95 -3.33
N LEU A 387 -9.13 -23.99 -2.57
CA LEU A 387 -9.94 -23.02 -1.83
C LEU A 387 -10.90 -22.26 -2.75
N TYR A 388 -10.46 -21.88 -3.95
CA TYR A 388 -11.33 -21.26 -4.95
C TYR A 388 -12.46 -22.19 -5.39
N LYS A 389 -12.18 -23.48 -5.65
CA LYS A 389 -13.22 -24.46 -6.01
C LYS A 389 -14.24 -24.64 -4.90
N GLN A 390 -13.79 -24.77 -3.65
CA GLN A 390 -14.67 -24.89 -2.47
C GLN A 390 -15.56 -23.65 -2.30
N LEU A 391 -14.99 -22.46 -2.46
CA LEU A 391 -15.75 -21.22 -2.38
C LEU A 391 -16.73 -21.07 -3.55
N ALA A 392 -16.38 -21.57 -4.73
CA ALA A 392 -17.23 -21.55 -5.92
C ALA A 392 -18.36 -22.59 -5.87
N SER A 393 -18.15 -23.74 -5.22
CA SER A 393 -19.18 -24.76 -5.02
C SER A 393 -20.18 -24.41 -3.92
N GLY A 394 -19.89 -23.39 -3.09
CA GLY A 394 -20.72 -23.00 -1.96
C GLY A 394 -20.59 -23.94 -0.76
N ASP A 395 -19.60 -24.82 -0.76
CA ASP A 395 -19.37 -25.76 0.33
C ASP A 395 -18.62 -25.09 1.48
N ALA A 396 -19.39 -24.42 2.35
CA ALA A 396 -18.87 -23.73 3.53
C ALA A 396 -18.22 -24.68 4.56
N SER A 397 -18.48 -26.00 4.47
CA SER A 397 -17.96 -27.00 5.40
C SER A 397 -16.51 -27.40 5.14
N ALA A 398 -16.00 -27.13 3.93
CA ALA A 398 -14.63 -27.48 3.49
C ALA A 398 -13.59 -26.36 3.67
N LEU A 399 -14.02 -25.13 3.99
CA LEU A 399 -13.16 -23.96 4.18
C LEU A 399 -12.48 -23.96 5.56
N SER A 400 -11.74 -25.02 5.90
CA SER A 400 -10.75 -24.95 6.97
C SER A 400 -9.53 -24.22 6.41
N LEU A 401 -9.26 -23.00 6.89
CA LEU A 401 -7.98 -22.35 6.63
C LEU A 401 -6.87 -23.30 7.12
N PRO A 402 -5.84 -23.63 6.31
CA PRO A 402 -4.70 -24.33 6.85
C PRO A 402 -4.14 -23.49 7.99
N GLU A 403 -4.07 -24.07 9.20
CA GLU A 403 -3.35 -23.44 10.30
C GLU A 403 -1.94 -23.13 9.80
N PRO A 404 -1.39 -21.95 10.12
CA PRO A 404 0.01 -21.69 9.81
C PRO A 404 0.83 -22.83 10.41
N ALA A 405 1.71 -23.44 9.60
CA ALA A 405 2.65 -24.44 10.08
C ALA A 405 3.28 -23.93 11.39
N PRO A 406 3.32 -24.75 12.46
CA PRO A 406 3.80 -24.29 13.75
C PRO A 406 5.18 -23.70 13.57
N THR A 407 5.28 -22.40 13.82
CA THR A 407 6.56 -21.71 13.92
C THR A 407 7.36 -22.46 14.97
N ILE A 408 8.50 -23.05 14.59
CA ILE A 408 9.49 -23.54 15.55
C ILE A 408 10.03 -22.30 16.26
N VAL A 409 9.36 -21.93 17.34
CA VAL A 409 9.90 -21.01 18.33
C VAL A 409 10.94 -21.84 19.08
N GLU A 410 12.22 -21.61 18.81
CA GLU A 410 13.26 -22.03 19.75
C GLU A 410 12.93 -21.39 21.10
N GLN A 411 12.44 -22.20 22.04
CA GLN A 411 12.21 -21.76 23.39
C GLN A 411 13.56 -21.39 24.01
N PRO A 412 13.71 -20.21 24.62
CA PRO A 412 14.85 -19.98 25.49
C PRO A 412 14.79 -20.98 26.66
N PRO A 413 15.93 -21.47 27.16
CA PRO A 413 15.97 -22.50 28.20
C PRO A 413 15.20 -22.03 29.44
N THR A 414 14.18 -22.79 29.81
CA THR A 414 13.37 -22.58 31.00
C THR A 414 14.21 -22.85 32.25
N ASN A 415 14.32 -21.84 33.12
CA ASN A 415 14.83 -22.04 34.47
C ASN A 415 13.65 -22.45 35.34
N GLU A 416 13.69 -23.71 35.77
CA GLU A 416 12.72 -24.38 36.62
C GLU A 416 12.75 -23.77 38.03
N LYS A 417 11.63 -23.15 38.46
CA LYS A 417 11.11 -23.07 39.85
C LYS A 417 10.06 -21.95 39.96
N ASP A 418 8.78 -22.32 39.93
CA ASP A 418 7.82 -22.06 41.02
C ASP A 418 6.37 -22.44 40.62
N PRO A 419 5.52 -22.85 41.59
CA PRO A 419 4.32 -23.63 41.33
C PRO A 419 3.07 -22.81 40.97
N THR A 420 2.27 -23.40 40.09
CA THR A 420 0.94 -22.98 39.63
C THR A 420 -0.10 -22.99 40.75
N PRO A 421 -1.06 -22.04 40.78
CA PRO A 421 -2.36 -22.26 41.41
C PRO A 421 -3.43 -22.61 40.36
N THR A 422 -4.02 -23.78 40.56
CA THR A 422 -5.22 -24.32 39.91
C THR A 422 -6.43 -23.45 40.26
N VAL A 423 -7.23 -23.03 39.26
CA VAL A 423 -8.60 -22.56 39.49
C VAL A 423 -9.53 -23.28 38.52
N ALA A 424 -10.49 -23.97 39.10
CA ALA A 424 -11.51 -24.79 38.46
C ALA A 424 -12.52 -23.95 37.67
N ALA A 425 -13.01 -24.53 36.58
CA ALA A 425 -14.15 -24.03 35.82
C ALA A 425 -15.46 -24.43 36.51
N GLU A 426 -16.33 -23.46 36.77
CA GLU A 426 -17.73 -23.69 37.14
C GLU A 426 -18.68 -23.12 36.07
N SER A 427 -19.85 -23.74 36.06
CA SER A 427 -20.87 -23.89 35.03
C SER A 427 -21.83 -22.70 34.81
N GLY A 428 -22.29 -22.57 33.56
CA GLY A 428 -23.71 -22.51 33.16
C GLY A 428 -24.67 -21.43 33.72
N PHE A 429 -25.17 -20.57 32.83
CA PHE A 429 -26.47 -19.89 32.96
C PHE A 429 -27.22 -19.87 31.61
N PRO A 430 -28.52 -20.21 31.55
CA PRO A 430 -29.32 -20.11 30.33
C PRO A 430 -29.91 -18.69 30.15
N MET A 431 -29.78 -18.12 28.95
CA MET A 431 -30.43 -16.85 28.55
C MET A 431 -31.84 -17.13 28.00
N ASN A 432 -32.86 -16.52 28.60
CA ASN A 432 -34.21 -16.38 28.03
C ASN A 432 -34.28 -15.12 27.14
N PRO A 433 -34.85 -15.16 25.91
CA PRO A 433 -35.05 -13.96 25.11
C PRO A 433 -36.48 -13.42 25.24
N ILE A 434 -36.65 -12.19 25.71
CA ILE A 434 -37.87 -11.40 25.49
C ILE A 434 -37.49 -10.16 24.70
N LEU A 435 -37.86 -10.11 23.41
CA LEU A 435 -37.73 -8.93 22.55
C LEU A 435 -39.08 -8.21 22.46
N GLY A 436 -39.08 -6.92 22.78
CA GLY A 436 -40.27 -6.07 22.90
C GLY A 436 -41.00 -5.78 21.58
N LYS A 437 -42.28 -5.37 21.70
CA LYS A 437 -43.15 -4.93 20.60
C LYS A 437 -42.89 -3.45 20.29
N TRP A 438 -42.68 -3.11 19.01
CA TRP A 438 -42.54 -1.72 18.56
C TRP A 438 -43.76 -1.28 17.74
N LYS A 439 -44.31 -0.10 18.04
CA LYS A 439 -45.36 0.55 17.21
C LYS A 439 -44.75 1.78 16.53
N PHE A 440 -44.82 1.84 15.21
CA PHE A 440 -44.39 2.99 14.43
C PHE A 440 -45.62 3.78 13.95
N LYS A 441 -45.56 5.11 14.05
CA LYS A 441 -46.55 6.04 13.50
C LYS A 441 -45.90 6.78 12.34
N PHE A 442 -46.45 6.67 11.14
CA PHE A 442 -46.05 7.47 9.99
C PHE A 442 -47.13 8.52 9.76
N ASP A 443 -46.73 9.78 9.60
CA ASP A 443 -47.66 10.85 9.23
C ASP A 443 -47.85 10.84 7.71
N GLY A 444 -49.12 10.81 7.29
CA GLY A 444 -49.54 10.74 5.89
C GLY A 444 -50.12 9.39 5.49
N ALA A 445 -51.46 9.31 5.47
CA ALA A 445 -52.32 8.19 5.06
C ALA A 445 -52.52 7.03 6.06
N LYS A 446 -53.77 6.93 6.55
CA LYS A 446 -54.31 5.93 7.50
C LYS A 446 -54.15 4.48 6.99
N LYS A 447 -53.12 3.74 7.41
CA LYS A 447 -53.16 2.25 7.51
C LYS A 447 -52.25 1.77 8.64
N TYR A 448 -52.83 1.21 9.71
CA TYR A 448 -52.07 0.54 10.76
C TYR A 448 -51.84 -0.92 10.39
N THR A 449 -50.60 -1.38 10.41
CA THR A 449 -50.25 -2.80 10.29
C THR A 449 -49.28 -3.15 11.40
N THR A 450 -49.62 -4.12 12.24
CA THR A 450 -48.71 -4.60 13.30
C THR A 450 -47.81 -5.66 12.69
N ARG A 451 -46.49 -5.47 12.82
CA ARG A 451 -45.47 -6.45 12.43
C ARG A 451 -44.83 -7.04 13.68
N GLN A 452 -44.73 -8.37 13.72
CA GLN A 452 -44.02 -9.11 14.75
C GLN A 452 -42.88 -9.91 14.09
N PHE A 453 -41.74 -9.96 14.77
CA PHE A 453 -40.59 -10.74 14.33
C PHE A 453 -40.40 -11.92 15.28
N THR A 454 -40.25 -13.12 14.72
CA THR A 454 -39.96 -14.35 15.47
C THR A 454 -38.46 -14.54 15.65
N ALA A 455 -38.06 -15.39 16.60
CA ALA A 455 -36.65 -15.63 16.94
C ALA A 455 -35.82 -16.22 15.77
N ASP A 456 -36.48 -16.82 14.77
CA ASP A 456 -35.89 -17.33 13.52
C ASP A 456 -35.86 -16.29 12.38
N GLY A 457 -36.16 -15.01 12.67
CA GLY A 457 -36.02 -13.90 11.73
C GLY A 457 -37.17 -13.74 10.73
N LYS A 458 -38.30 -14.42 10.93
CA LYS A 458 -39.49 -14.27 10.06
C LYS A 458 -40.35 -13.09 10.49
N CYS A 459 -40.87 -12.34 9.52
CA CYS A 459 -41.78 -11.22 9.73
C CYS A 459 -43.23 -11.70 9.56
N ILE A 460 -44.05 -11.53 10.60
CA ILE A 460 -45.47 -11.82 10.59
C ILE A 460 -46.23 -10.51 10.44
N GLN A 461 -47.01 -10.37 9.36
CA GLN A 461 -47.91 -9.25 9.13
C GLN A 461 -49.36 -9.69 9.41
N ARG A 462 -50.09 -8.93 10.23
CA ARG A 462 -51.53 -9.13 10.43
C ARG A 462 -52.30 -7.94 9.86
N ASN A 463 -53.31 -8.24 9.05
CA ASN A 463 -54.26 -7.23 8.56
C ASN A 463 -55.39 -6.99 9.59
N GLN A 464 -56.25 -6.00 9.34
CA GLN A 464 -57.32 -5.58 10.26
C GLN A 464 -58.38 -6.67 10.55
N ARG A 465 -58.38 -7.80 9.82
CA ARG A 465 -59.29 -8.94 10.03
C ARG A 465 -58.61 -10.13 10.71
N GLY A 466 -57.38 -9.98 11.21
CA GLY A 466 -56.67 -11.03 11.96
C GLY A 466 -56.14 -12.19 11.11
N LYS A 467 -56.18 -12.09 9.78
CA LYS A 467 -55.65 -13.13 8.89
C LYS A 467 -54.13 -13.03 8.81
N ILE A 468 -53.45 -14.18 8.94
CA ILE A 468 -51.99 -14.31 8.85
C ILE A 468 -51.62 -14.57 7.40
N GLU A 469 -50.76 -13.72 6.83
CA GLU A 469 -50.13 -13.94 5.53
C GLU A 469 -48.63 -14.12 5.72
N TRP A 470 -48.06 -15.16 5.09
CA TRP A 470 -46.64 -15.46 5.11
C TRP A 470 -45.99 -14.83 3.87
N GLU A 471 -45.05 -13.90 4.07
CA GLU A 471 -44.17 -13.45 2.99
C GLU A 471 -42.84 -14.20 3.07
N SER A 472 -42.59 -15.09 2.11
CA SER A 472 -41.25 -15.60 1.84
C SER A 472 -40.50 -14.55 1.01
N GLY A 473 -39.53 -13.86 1.62
CA GLY A 473 -38.55 -13.07 0.85
C GLY A 473 -38.31 -11.63 1.27
N PHE A 474 -38.55 -11.24 2.52
CA PHE A 474 -38.22 -9.89 3.01
C PHE A 474 -37.07 -9.93 4.03
N SER A 475 -35.86 -9.58 3.60
CA SER A 475 -34.69 -9.36 4.47
C SER A 475 -34.61 -7.89 4.88
N MET A 476 -34.10 -7.63 6.08
CA MET A 476 -34.00 -6.32 6.76
C MET A 476 -33.34 -5.19 5.93
N ARG A 477 -32.71 -5.51 4.79
CA ARG A 477 -32.07 -4.54 3.88
C ARG A 477 -33.07 -3.60 3.16
N SER A 478 -34.34 -3.97 2.99
CA SER A 478 -35.30 -3.13 2.25
C SER A 478 -35.79 -1.92 3.04
N ALA A 479 -35.70 -1.91 4.38
CA ALA A 479 -36.14 -0.80 5.22
C ALA A 479 -35.06 0.30 5.38
N ILE A 480 -33.78 -0.07 5.31
CA ILE A 480 -32.66 0.87 5.48
C ILE A 480 -32.38 1.64 4.18
N SER A 481 -32.67 1.06 3.02
CA SER A 481 -32.47 1.70 1.71
C SER A 481 -33.39 2.91 1.47
N ALA A 482 -34.53 3.01 2.16
CA ALA A 482 -35.46 4.15 2.02
C ALA A 482 -34.99 5.39 2.81
N THR A 483 -34.03 5.24 3.73
CA THR A 483 -33.46 6.37 4.49
C THR A 483 -32.24 7.01 3.81
N THR A 484 -31.63 6.31 2.84
CA THR A 484 -30.41 6.78 2.15
C THR A 484 -30.68 7.75 1.00
N VAL A 485 -31.92 7.87 0.51
CA VAL A 485 -32.28 8.86 -0.52
C VAL A 485 -32.45 10.28 0.05
N ARG A 486 -32.39 10.46 1.38
CA ARG A 486 -32.62 11.77 2.03
C ARG A 486 -31.39 12.68 2.05
N ASN A 487 -30.19 12.16 1.83
CA ASN A 487 -28.96 12.96 1.89
C ASN A 487 -28.60 13.68 0.59
N ASP A 488 -29.15 13.23 -0.56
CA ASP A 488 -28.89 13.89 -1.86
C ASP A 488 -29.83 15.10 -2.10
N MET A 489 -30.98 15.20 -1.43
CA MET A 489 -31.85 16.39 -1.49
C MET A 489 -31.45 17.52 -0.52
N LEU A 490 -30.51 17.27 0.41
CA LEU A 490 -30.11 18.27 1.41
C LEU A 490 -28.95 19.18 0.97
N HIS A 491 -28.35 18.94 -0.20
CA HIS A 491 -27.34 19.82 -0.79
C HIS A 491 -27.88 20.82 -1.82
N GLU A 492 -29.18 20.76 -2.14
CA GLU A 492 -29.86 21.64 -3.10
C GLU A 492 -30.81 22.65 -2.42
N LEU A 493 -30.88 22.66 -1.08
CA LEU A 493 -31.73 23.56 -0.28
C LEU A 493 -30.94 24.52 0.62
N GLN A 494 -29.65 24.74 0.35
CA GLN A 494 -28.83 25.77 1.04
C GLN A 494 -28.75 27.11 0.28
N SER A 495 -29.67 27.38 -0.65
CA SER A 495 -29.69 28.65 -1.40
C SER A 495 -30.80 29.63 -1.04
N ASP A 496 -31.71 29.33 -0.10
CA ASP A 496 -32.70 30.32 0.32
C ASP A 496 -32.79 30.43 1.84
N GLY A 497 -32.44 31.63 2.32
CA GLY A 497 -32.51 32.00 3.72
C GLY A 497 -33.95 32.04 4.21
N THR A 498 -34.29 31.16 5.13
CA THR A 498 -35.37 31.43 6.09
C THR A 498 -35.11 30.68 7.39
N LEU A 499 -35.06 31.45 8.46
CA LEU A 499 -34.78 31.03 9.83
C LEU A 499 -36.12 30.71 10.52
N ARG A 500 -36.20 29.55 11.21
CA ARG A 500 -36.81 29.32 12.55
C ARG A 500 -37.68 28.05 12.68
N LEU A 501 -37.58 27.50 13.90
CA LEU A 501 -38.52 26.64 14.65
C LEU A 501 -38.52 25.14 14.37
N LEU A 502 -37.87 24.37 15.26
CA LEU A 502 -38.57 23.42 16.15
C LEU A 502 -37.61 22.81 17.19
N ASP A 503 -37.68 23.38 18.39
CA ASP A 503 -37.26 22.76 19.64
C ASP A 503 -38.22 21.61 20.04
N ASN A 504 -37.68 20.69 20.84
CA ASN A 504 -38.38 19.69 21.68
C ASN A 504 -39.02 18.47 21.01
N LEU A 505 -38.46 17.28 21.29
CA LEU A 505 -39.31 16.16 21.72
C LEU A 505 -38.56 15.26 22.73
N ILE A 506 -38.97 15.41 23.99
CA ILE A 506 -38.65 14.57 25.14
C ILE A 506 -39.37 13.22 24.97
N ALA A 507 -38.66 12.12 25.21
CA ALA A 507 -39.23 10.77 25.20
C ALA A 507 -39.82 10.43 26.58
N THR A 508 -41.13 10.16 26.64
CA THR A 508 -41.80 9.56 27.81
C THR A 508 -42.02 8.08 27.55
N ARG A 509 -41.56 7.25 28.50
CA ARG A 509 -41.76 5.81 28.58
C ARG A 509 -43.11 5.52 29.24
N VAL A 510 -43.93 4.64 28.66
CA VAL A 510 -45.06 4.00 29.35
C VAL A 510 -45.00 2.51 29.06
N GLU A 511 -45.28 1.75 30.10
CA GLU A 511 -45.08 0.31 30.40
C GLU A 511 -45.35 -0.70 29.27
#